data_AF-A0A8S0Y898-F1
#
_entry.id   AF-A0A8S0Y898-F1
#
_cell.length_a   1.000
_cell.length_b   1.000
_cell.length_c   1.000
_cell.angle_alpha   90.00
_cell.angle_beta   90.00
_cell.angle_gamma   90.00
#
_symmetry.space_group_name_H-M   'P 1'
#
loop_
_entity.id
_entity.type
_entity.pdbx_description
1 polymer ?
#
loop_
_entity_poly.entity_id
_entity_poly.type
_entity_poly.pdbx_seq_one_letter_code
_entity_poly.pdbx_strand_id
1 'polypeptide(L)' 'MKRFFIFNTEKLKNDVEYFLVTYVLVIFIQLIFWVKIDDLGDIVFGTIFSIFFLYLTFMKKKFTLREVWKLFWKVK' A
#
# COMPACT_ATOMS: atom_id res chain seq x y z
N MET A 1 -4.06 -4.04 -15.96
CA MET A 1 -3.80 -2.63 -15.59
C MET A 1 -2.34 -2.48 -15.20
N LYS A 2 -1.56 -1.66 -15.92
CA LYS A 2 -0.14 -1.41 -15.62
C LYS A 2 0.09 -0.36 -14.52
N ARG A 3 -0.94 0.43 -14.21
CA ARG A 3 -0.92 1.46 -13.16
C ARG A 3 -2.28 1.48 -12.45
N PHE A 4 -2.29 1.73 -11.14
CA PHE A 4 -3.48 2.07 -10.36
C PHE A 4 -3.19 3.39 -9.65
N PHE A 5 -3.96 4.44 -9.95
CA PHE A 5 -3.61 5.82 -9.58
C PHE A 5 -2.21 6.18 -10.12
N ILE A 6 -1.26 6.56 -9.26
CA ILE A 6 0.14 6.86 -9.57
C ILE A 6 1.08 5.64 -9.38
N PHE A 7 0.56 4.51 -8.87
CA PHE A 7 1.36 3.35 -8.50
C PHE A 7 1.53 2.38 -9.66
N ASN A 8 2.76 1.90 -9.86
CA ASN A 8 3.06 0.89 -10.87
C ASN A 8 2.79 -0.52 -10.32
N THR A 9 1.71 -1.14 -10.79
CA THR A 9 1.24 -2.45 -10.33
C THR A 9 2.17 -3.60 -10.69
N GLU A 10 2.89 -3.52 -11.80
CA GLU A 10 3.93 -4.50 -12.15
C GLU A 10 5.11 -4.39 -11.19
N LYS A 11 5.52 -3.17 -10.86
CA LYS A 11 6.60 -2.95 -9.90
C LYS A 11 6.22 -3.44 -8.50
N LEU A 12 4.99 -3.18 -8.04
CA LEU A 12 4.45 -3.67 -6.76
C LEU A 12 4.48 -5.20 -6.60
N LYS A 13 4.42 -5.96 -7.70
CA LYS A 13 4.45 -7.43 -7.66
C LYS A 13 5.86 -8.01 -7.61
N ASN A 14 6.84 -7.28 -8.12
CA ASN A 14 8.18 -7.79 -8.38
C ASN A 14 9.24 -7.17 -7.46
N ASP A 15 9.01 -5.95 -6.96
CA ASP A 15 9.97 -5.18 -6.16
C ASP A 15 9.48 -5.07 -4.71
N VAL A 16 10.22 -5.73 -3.81
CA VAL A 16 9.89 -5.84 -2.39
C VAL A 16 9.97 -4.48 -1.69
N GLU A 17 10.97 -3.66 -2.03
CA GLU A 17 11.17 -2.34 -1.43
C GLU A 17 10.06 -1.38 -1.89
N TYR A 18 9.76 -1.37 -3.19
CA TYR A 18 8.68 -0.55 -3.75
C TYR A 18 7.31 -0.94 -3.17
N PHE A 19 7.06 -2.25 -2.98
CA PHE A 19 5.87 -2.74 -2.30
C PHE A 19 5.81 -2.21 -0.87
N LEU A 20 6.87 -2.38 -0.08
CA LEU A 20 6.89 -2.00 1.32
C LEU A 20 6.64 -0.49 1.51
N VAL A 21 7.35 0.35 0.76
CA VAL A 21 7.18 1.82 0.83
C VAL A 21 5.75 2.21 0.46
N THR A 22 5.20 1.62 -0.62
CA THR A 22 3.83 1.91 -1.04
C THR A 22 2.82 1.44 0.00
N TYR A 23 3.02 0.27 0.59
CA TYR A 23 2.13 -0.29 1.60
C TYR A 23 2.09 0.58 2.87
N VAL A 24 3.26 1.00 3.35
CA VAL A 24 3.38 1.90 4.50
C VAL A 24 2.75 3.27 4.20
N LEU A 25 2.98 3.83 3.00
CA LEU A 25 2.37 5.09 2.58
C LEU A 25 0.83 5.01 2.62
N VAL A 26 0.24 3.93 2.12
CA VAL A 26 -1.21 3.73 2.13
C VAL A 26 -1.77 3.67 3.55
N ILE A 27 -1.06 3.01 4.48
CA ILE A 27 -1.44 2.99 5.91
C ILE A 27 -1.44 4.41 6.50
N PHE A 28 -0.38 5.20 6.24
CA PHE A 28 -0.32 6.59 6.73
C PHE A 28 -1.45 7.45 6.17
N ILE A 29 -1.76 7.30 4.88
CA ILE A 29 -2.88 8.00 4.26
C ILE A 29 -4.19 7.61 4.93
N GLN A 30 -4.44 6.32 5.18
CA GLN A 30 -5.64 5.85 5.88
C GLN A 30 -5.74 6.41 7.31
N LEU A 31 -4.62 6.50 8.05
CA LEU A 31 -4.61 7.07 9.39
C LEU A 31 -5.01 8.55 9.40
N ILE A 32 -4.58 9.33 8.39
CA ILE A 32 -4.95 10.75 8.25
C ILE A 32 -6.47 10.88 8.06
N PHE A 33 -7.04 10.09 7.15
CA PHE A 33 -8.48 10.12 6.88
C PHE A 33 -9.33 9.56 8.03
N TRP A 34 -8.78 8.68 8.87
CA TRP A 34 -9.51 8.15 10.01
C TRP A 34 -9.70 9.18 11.14
N VAL A 35 -8.80 10.16 11.25
CA VAL A 35 -8.85 11.19 12.32
C VAL A 35 -9.79 12.36 11.98
N LYS A 36 -10.04 12.63 10.70
CA LYS A 36 -10.89 13.74 10.24
C LYS A 36 -11.92 13.24 9.24
N ILE A 37 -13.07 12.81 9.72
CA ILE A 37 -14.21 12.41 8.87
C ILE A 37 -15.32 13.43 9.08
N ASP A 38 -15.17 14.61 8.48
CA ASP A 38 -16.20 15.65 8.52
C ASP A 38 -16.74 16.00 7.13
N ASP A 39 -15.99 15.68 6.05
CA ASP A 39 -16.37 15.99 4.67
C ASP A 39 -16.67 14.71 3.85
N LEU A 40 -17.64 14.80 2.93
CA LEU A 40 -18.01 13.74 2.00
C LEU A 40 -16.85 13.37 1.07
N GLY A 41 -15.98 14.34 0.75
CA GLY A 41 -14.74 14.10 0.02
C GLY A 41 -13.80 13.14 0.75
N ASP A 42 -13.59 13.36 2.05
CA ASP A 42 -12.70 12.54 2.88
C ASP A 42 -13.21 11.09 3.00
N ILE A 43 -14.53 10.91 3.08
CA ILE A 43 -15.17 9.59 3.10
C ILE A 43 -14.88 8.83 1.78
N VAL A 44 -15.05 9.50 0.64
CA VAL A 44 -14.80 8.90 -0.68
C VAL A 44 -13.32 8.55 -0.85
N PHE A 45 -12.42 9.47 -0.52
CA PHE A 45 -10.98 9.22 -0.58
C PHE A 45 -10.56 8.08 0.35
N GLY A 46 -11.02 8.09 1.61
CA GLY A 46 -10.77 7.01 2.57
C GLY A 46 -11.25 5.65 2.06
N THR A 47 -12.42 5.61 1.41
CA THR A 47 -12.96 4.38 0.80
C THR A 47 -12.08 3.87 -0.34
N ILE A 48 -11.64 4.74 -1.25
CA ILE A 48 -10.75 4.39 -2.37
C ILE A 48 -9.43 3.81 -1.85
N PHE A 49 -8.81 4.47 -0.87
CA PHE A 49 -7.56 3.99 -0.28
C PHE A 49 -7.74 2.69 0.49
N SER A 50 -8.92 2.44 1.07
CA SER A 50 -9.23 1.16 1.72
C SER A 50 -9.37 0.01 0.73
N ILE A 51 -10.03 0.23 -0.40
CA ILE A 51 -10.06 -0.74 -1.50
C ILE A 51 -8.64 -1.00 -2.02
N PHE A 52 -7.82 0.04 -2.15
CA PHE A 52 -6.44 -0.11 -2.59
C PHE A 52 -5.58 -0.86 -1.57
N PHE A 53 -5.75 -0.61 -0.27
CA PHE A 53 -5.09 -1.36 0.79
C PHE A 53 -5.43 -2.86 0.74
N LEU A 54 -6.70 -3.20 0.56
CA LEU A 54 -7.13 -4.58 0.37
C LEU A 54 -6.48 -5.19 -0.88
N TYR A 55 -6.46 -4.44 -1.99
CA TYR A 55 -5.79 -4.88 -3.21
C TYR A 55 -4.30 -5.19 -2.96
N LEU A 56 -3.56 -4.30 -2.30
CA LEU A 56 -2.15 -4.52 -1.97
C LEU A 56 -1.93 -5.71 -1.03
N THR A 57 -2.87 -5.93 -0.12
CA THR A 57 -2.81 -7.04 0.83
C THR A 57 -2.99 -8.37 0.11
N PHE A 58 -4.01 -8.49 -0.74
CA PHE A 58 -4.40 -9.74 -1.40
C PHE A 58 -3.77 -9.97 -2.78
N MET A 59 -3.06 -8.99 -3.36
CA MET A 59 -2.41 -9.20 -4.65
C MET A 59 -1.35 -10.31 -4.59
N LYS A 60 -1.34 -11.16 -5.63
CA LYS A 60 -0.30 -12.17 -5.82
C LYS A 60 1.05 -11.48 -6.09
N LYS A 61 2.00 -11.69 -5.20
CA LYS A 61 3.36 -11.16 -5.25
C LYS A 61 4.32 -12.25 -5.73
N LYS A 62 5.42 -11.87 -6.40
CA LYS A 62 6.50 -12.80 -6.77
C LYS A 62 7.51 -13.00 -5.64
N PHE A 63 7.40 -12.23 -4.58
CA PHE A 63 8.21 -12.32 -3.38
C PHE A 63 7.36 -12.82 -2.21
N THR A 64 8.07 -13.28 -1.18
CA THR A 64 7.55 -13.84 0.06
C THR A 64 7.52 -12.81 1.17
N LEU A 65 6.68 -13.04 2.20
CA LEU A 65 6.69 -12.24 3.43
C LEU A 65 8.06 -12.23 4.13
N ARG A 66 8.84 -13.32 4.00
CA ARG A 66 10.20 -13.40 4.55
C ARG A 66 11.14 -12.38 3.90
N GLU A 67 11.01 -12.14 2.60
CA GLU A 67 11.81 -11.13 1.89
C GLU A 67 11.43 -9.71 2.32
N VAL A 68 10.15 -9.44 2.55
CA VAL A 68 9.70 -8.16 3.14
C VAL A 68 10.28 -8.00 4.55
N TRP A 69 10.23 -9.04 5.37
CA TRP A 69 10.76 -9.01 6.75
C TRP A 69 12.26 -8.72 6.80
N LYS A 70 13.05 -9.30 5.87
CA LYS A 70 14.49 -9.02 5.77
C LYS A 70 14.82 -7.54 5.55
N LEU A 71 13.91 -6.75 4.96
CA LEU A 71 14.13 -5.31 4.79
C LEU A 71 14.07 -4.54 6.11
N PHE A 72 13.25 -4.97 7.06
CA PHE A 72 13.17 -4.38 8.40
C PHE A 72 14.39 -4.73 9.25
N TRP A 73 14.85 -5.97 9.11
CA TRP A 73 16.00 -6.50 9.82
C TRP A 73 17.24 -6.51 8.94
N LYS A 74 17.53 -5.40 8.25
CA LYS A 74 18.89 -5.12 7.75
C LYS A 74 19.82 -4.96 8.96
N VAL A 75 19.99 -6.04 9.71
CA VAL A 75 21.09 -6.27 10.63
C VAL A 75 22.27 -6.51 9.68
N LYS A 76 23.16 -5.52 9.64
CA LYS A 76 24.46 -5.63 9.00
C LYS A 76 25.23 -6.84 9.55
#